data_AF-A0A1F3Y2R1-F1
#
_entry.id   AF-A0A1F3Y2R1-F1
#
_cell.length_a   1.000
_cell.length_b   1.000
_cell.length_c   1.000
_cell.angle_alpha   90.00
_cell.angle_beta   90.00
_cell.angle_gamma   90.00
#
_symmetry.space_group_name_H-M   'P 1'
#
loop_
_entity.id
_entity.type
_entity.pdbx_description
1 polymer ?
#
loop_
_entity_poly.entity_id
_entity_poly.type
_entity_poly.pdbx_seq_one_letter_code
_entity_poly.pdbx_strand_id
1 'polypeptide(L)'
;MIEIQERDRRILQSCYEHQVLTPRIVSRYFFRGKHRSESYRRIEELERAGYITRSANVFGGGQLTRLTKQGEALVRSHGSLDAPYDRRKRLFGISRSLLDTTVRLRLDELWDLVWLEQRSYP
;
A
#
# COMPACT_ATOMS: atom_id res chain seq x y z
N MET A 1 9.03 20.19 -0.87
CA MET A 1 9.14 18.96 -1.68
C MET A 1 9.80 17.92 -0.80
N ILE A 2 9.17 16.75 -0.57
CA ILE A 2 9.76 15.71 0.27
C ILE A 2 10.76 14.90 -0.56
N GLU A 3 11.87 14.52 0.05
CA GLU A 3 12.77 13.52 -0.53
C GLU A 3 12.18 12.12 -0.32
N ILE A 4 12.01 11.35 -1.40
CA ILE A 4 11.43 10.01 -1.37
C ILE A 4 12.52 9.00 -1.00
N GLN A 5 12.34 8.34 0.15
CA GLN A 5 13.24 7.29 0.62
C GLN A 5 12.86 5.94 0.03
N GLU A 6 13.79 5.00 0.05
CA GLU A 6 13.56 3.64 -0.46
C GLU A 6 12.38 2.95 0.25
N ARG A 7 12.24 3.17 1.56
CA ARG A 7 11.09 2.70 2.33
C ARG A 7 9.77 3.25 1.78
N ASP A 8 9.72 4.53 1.40
CA ASP A 8 8.49 5.12 0.87
C ASP A 8 8.16 4.53 -0.49
N ARG A 9 9.16 4.26 -1.33
CA ARG A 9 8.96 3.55 -2.61
C ARG A 9 8.31 2.19 -2.38
N ARG A 10 8.82 1.42 -1.41
CA ARG A 10 8.23 0.13 -1.02
C ARG A 10 6.80 0.27 -0.52
N ILE A 11 6.49 1.29 0.30
CA ILE A 11 5.11 1.56 0.77
C ILE A 11 4.19 1.86 -0.42
N LEU A 12 4.62 2.74 -1.34
CA LEU A 12 3.85 3.13 -2.51
C LEU A 12 3.64 1.94 -3.46
N GLN A 13 4.67 1.11 -3.65
CA GLN A 13 4.60 -0.12 -4.43
C GLN A 13 3.61 -1.12 -3.81
N SER A 14 3.70 -1.41 -2.51
CA SER A 14 2.73 -2.28 -1.85
C SER A 14 1.30 -1.69 -1.90
N CYS A 15 1.17 -0.36 -1.86
CA CYS A 15 -0.13 0.29 -2.05
C CYS A 15 -0.67 0.14 -3.48
N TYR A 16 0.22 0.09 -4.48
CA TYR A 16 -0.11 -0.20 -5.87
C TYR A 16 -0.60 -1.65 -6.01
N GLU A 17 0.22 -2.60 -5.59
CA GLU A 17 -0.04 -4.04 -5.73
C GLU A 17 -1.31 -4.46 -4.99
N HIS A 18 -1.50 -3.94 -3.78
CA HIS A 18 -2.61 -4.34 -2.93
C HIS A 18 -3.81 -3.39 -2.96
N GLN A 19 -3.75 -2.31 -3.73
CA GLN A 19 -4.76 -1.25 -3.87
C GLN A 19 -5.02 -0.40 -2.62
N VAL A 20 -4.86 -0.97 -1.42
CA VAL A 20 -5.12 -0.31 -0.14
C VAL A 20 -4.18 -0.81 0.95
N LEU A 21 -3.74 0.10 1.82
CA LEU A 21 -3.01 -0.21 3.04
C LEU A 21 -3.70 0.45 4.24
N THR A 22 -3.54 -0.13 5.43
CA THR A 22 -3.89 0.58 6.68
C THR A 22 -2.64 1.15 7.34
N PRO A 23 -2.73 2.24 8.12
CA PRO A 23 -1.61 2.75 8.92
C PRO A 23 -1.00 1.68 9.83
N ARG A 24 -1.81 0.73 10.31
CA ARG A 24 -1.35 -0.41 11.11
C ARG A 24 -0.42 -1.34 10.32
N ILE A 25 -0.78 -1.66 9.06
CA ILE A 25 0.07 -2.44 8.16
C ILE A 25 1.36 -1.67 7.87
N VAL A 26 1.26 -0.38 7.53
CA VAL A 26 2.44 0.45 7.24
C VAL A 26 3.39 0.48 8.43
N SER A 27 2.87 0.77 9.62
CA SER A 27 3.66 0.81 10.87
C SER A 27 4.33 -0.54 11.17
N ARG A 28 3.59 -1.65 11.02
CA ARG A 28 4.09 -2.99 11.35
C ARG A 28 5.21 -3.46 10.43
N TYR A 29 5.04 -3.30 9.12
CA TYR A 29 5.92 -3.93 8.12
C TYR A 29 7.04 -3.00 7.63
N PHE A 30 6.83 -1.67 7.61
CA PHE A 30 7.80 -0.72 7.06
C PHE A 30 8.52 0.12 8.13
N PHE A 31 8.03 0.11 9.38
CA PHE A 31 8.59 0.86 10.50
C PHE A 31 8.90 -0.05 11.69
N ARG A 32 9.29 -1.31 11.45
CA ARG A 32 9.62 -2.28 12.50
C ARG A 32 10.69 -1.70 13.44
N GLY A 33 10.43 -1.78 14.75
CA GLY A 33 11.34 -1.26 15.78
C GLY A 33 11.33 0.26 15.95
N LYS A 34 10.51 1.01 15.21
CA LYS A 34 10.38 2.47 15.35
C LYS A 34 9.12 2.86 16.11
N HIS A 35 9.13 4.07 16.67
CA HIS A 35 7.96 4.60 17.36
C HIS A 35 6.81 4.82 16.37
N ARG A 36 5.57 4.49 16.78
CA ARG A 36 4.38 4.61 15.91
C ARG A 36 4.25 6.01 15.32
N SER A 37 4.58 7.05 16.09
CA SER A 37 4.52 8.45 15.64
C SER A 37 5.34 8.72 14.38
N GLU A 38 6.49 8.05 14.17
CA GLU A 38 7.30 8.23 12.96
C GLU A 38 6.56 7.72 11.72
N SER A 39 5.89 6.56 11.83
CA SER A 39 5.11 6.01 10.73
C SER A 39 3.93 6.92 10.36
N TYR A 40 3.23 7.47 11.35
CA TYR A 40 2.14 8.42 11.12
C TYR A 40 2.65 9.72 10.50
N ARG A 41 3.74 10.28 11.02
CA ARG A 41 4.37 11.49 10.46
C ARG A 41 4.75 11.29 9.00
N ARG A 42 5.35 10.15 8.66
CA ARG A 42 5.79 9.87 7.29
C ARG A 42 4.62 9.66 6.33
N ILE A 43 3.56 8.98 6.78
CA ILE A 43 2.30 8.86 6.02
C ILE A 43 1.71 10.26 5.77
N GLU A 44 1.70 11.14 6.76
CA GLU A 44 1.23 12.52 6.59
C GLU A 44 2.09 13.32 5.60
N GLU A 45 3.40 13.15 5.62
CA GLU A 45 4.31 13.77 4.65
C GLU A 45 4.00 13.30 3.21
N LEU A 46 3.78 12.00 3.02
CA LEU A 46 3.41 11.41 1.71
C LEU A 46 2.03 11.87 1.23
N GLU A 47 1.07 12.03 2.14
CA GLU A 47 -0.26 12.56 1.86
C GLU A 47 -0.20 14.04 1.46
N ARG A 48 0.52 14.87 2.23
CA ARG A 48 0.70 16.29 1.92
C ARG A 48 1.46 16.51 0.62
N ALA A 49 2.39 15.63 0.29
CA ALA A 49 3.10 15.64 -0.98
C ALA A 49 2.25 15.13 -2.16
N GLY A 50 1.03 14.66 -1.90
CA GLY A 50 0.06 14.27 -2.91
C GLY A 50 0.28 12.89 -3.50
N TYR A 51 1.07 12.01 -2.87
CA TYR A 51 1.30 10.64 -3.37
C TYR A 51 0.25 9.64 -2.90
N ILE A 52 -0.33 9.86 -1.71
CA ILE A 52 -1.38 9.03 -1.14
C ILE A 52 -2.57 9.87 -0.66
N THR A 53 -3.70 9.22 -0.47
CA THR A 53 -4.90 9.79 0.16
C THR A 53 -5.39 8.85 1.25
N ARG A 54 -5.86 9.43 2.37
CA ARG A 54 -6.52 8.68 3.43
C ARG A 54 -8.04 8.84 3.38
N SER A 55 -8.77 7.74 3.49
CA SER A 55 -10.22 7.73 3.64
C SER A 55 -10.63 6.92 4.87
N ALA A 56 -11.76 7.26 5.49
CA ALA A 56 -12.31 6.46 6.58
C ALA A 56 -12.65 5.04 6.09
N ASN A 57 -12.33 4.03 6.91
CA ASN A 57 -12.77 2.66 6.67
C ASN A 57 -14.22 2.50 7.16
N VAL A 58 -15.12 2.18 6.23
CA VAL A 58 -16.55 1.98 6.54
C VAL A 58 -16.81 0.69 7.33
N PHE A 59 -15.89 -0.28 7.31
CA PHE A 59 -16.14 -1.67 7.76
C PHE A 59 -15.47 -2.09 9.08
N GLY A 60 -14.80 -1.20 9.83
CA GLY A 60 -14.14 -1.65 11.06
C GLY A 60 -13.35 -0.60 11.84
N GLY A 61 -13.62 0.69 11.62
CA GLY A 61 -12.83 1.76 12.19
C GLY A 61 -11.42 1.85 11.59
N GLY A 62 -10.85 3.06 11.62
CA GLY A 62 -9.51 3.33 11.09
C GLY A 62 -9.49 3.96 9.69
N GLN A 63 -8.28 4.23 9.22
CA GLN A 63 -8.03 4.90 7.94
C GLN A 63 -7.48 3.91 6.91
N LEU A 64 -7.91 4.07 5.66
CA LEU A 64 -7.39 3.39 4.49
C LEU A 64 -6.52 4.34 3.71
N THR A 65 -5.36 3.88 3.28
CA THR A 65 -4.40 4.62 2.46
C THR A 65 -4.44 4.08 1.05
N ARG A 66 -4.60 4.97 0.06
CA ARG A 66 -4.63 4.64 -1.38
C ARG A 66 -3.69 5.56 -2.15
N LEU A 67 -3.23 5.13 -3.32
CA LEU A 67 -2.42 5.95 -4.22
C LEU A 67 -3.24 7.05 -4.92
N THR A 68 -2.66 8.24 -5.00
CA THR A 68 -3.12 9.26 -5.93
C THR A 68 -2.65 8.96 -7.36
N LYS A 69 -3.06 9.77 -8.35
CA LYS A 69 -2.56 9.59 -9.74
C LYS A 69 -1.05 9.84 -9.80
N GLN A 70 -0.57 10.77 -8.99
CA GLN A 70 0.83 11.11 -8.87
C GLN A 70 1.63 9.98 -8.21
N GLY A 71 1.10 9.38 -7.13
CA GLY A 71 1.72 8.20 -6.51
C GLY A 71 1.78 7.01 -7.46
N GLU A 72 0.71 6.77 -8.22
CA GLU A 72 0.68 5.72 -9.23
C GLU A 72 1.73 5.95 -10.35
N ALA A 73 1.82 7.17 -10.85
CA ALA A 73 2.81 7.53 -11.88
C ALA A 73 4.26 7.35 -11.36
N LEU A 74 4.51 7.69 -10.09
CA LEU A 74 5.82 7.52 -9.47
C LEU A 74 6.22 6.04 -9.37
N VAL A 75 5.27 5.18 -8.99
CA VAL A 75 5.52 3.74 -8.89
C VAL A 75 5.76 3.13 -10.27
N ARG A 76 4.93 3.48 -11.26
CA ARG A 76 5.05 2.98 -12.64
C ARG A 76 6.35 3.41 -13.33
N SER A 77 6.89 4.59 -13.00
CA SER A 77 8.15 5.04 -13.59
C SER A 77 9.38 4.32 -13.04
N HIS A 78 9.25 3.59 -11.93
CA HIS A 78 10.36 2.94 -11.24
C HIS A 78 10.32 1.40 -11.30
N GLY A 79 9.31 0.77 -11.90
CA GLY A 79 9.21 -0.70 -11.93
C GLY A 79 8.35 -1.28 -13.05
N SER A 80 8.65 -2.53 -13.42
CA SER A 80 7.91 -3.37 -14.36
C SER A 80 6.71 -4.03 -13.68
N LEU A 81 5.79 -3.23 -13.12
CA LEU A 81 4.58 -3.76 -12.52
C LEU A 81 3.57 -4.11 -13.63
N ASP A 82 3.36 -5.40 -13.86
CA ASP A 82 2.45 -5.93 -14.89
C ASP A 82 0.97 -5.89 -14.48
N ALA A 83 0.66 -5.70 -13.20
CA ALA A 83 -0.70 -5.72 -12.70
C ALA A 83 -1.39 -4.34 -12.84
N PRO A 84 -2.55 -4.23 -13.52
CA PRO A 84 -3.23 -2.95 -13.66
C PRO A 84 -3.78 -2.46 -12.32
N TYR A 85 -3.36 -1.27 -11.89
CA TYR A 85 -3.95 -0.60 -10.73
C TYR A 85 -5.43 -0.27 -10.97
N ASP A 86 -6.32 -1.05 -10.37
CA ASP A 86 -7.77 -0.83 -10.49
C ASP A 86 -8.30 0.00 -9.32
N ARG A 87 -8.25 1.32 -9.53
CA ARG A 87 -8.83 2.31 -8.63
C ARG A 87 -10.34 2.14 -8.39
N ARG A 88 -11.04 1.45 -9.30
CA ARG A 88 -12.49 1.20 -9.24
C ARG A 88 -12.86 -0.07 -8.51
N LYS A 89 -11.90 -0.91 -8.05
CA LYS A 89 -12.22 -2.02 -7.12
C LYS A 89 -13.00 -1.44 -5.95
N ARG A 90 -14.33 -1.63 -6.05
CA ARG A 90 -15.36 -1.01 -5.21
C ARG A 90 -15.15 -1.51 -3.77
N LEU A 91 -15.70 -0.75 -2.83
CA LEU A 91 -15.65 -1.01 -1.39
C LEU A 91 -16.05 -2.46 -0.98
N PHE A 92 -16.73 -3.21 -1.85
CA PHE A 92 -16.95 -4.65 -1.73
C PHE A 92 -15.67 -5.44 -2.02
N GLY A 93 -14.99 -5.84 -0.96
CA GLY A 93 -13.74 -6.62 -1.05
C GLY A 93 -12.57 -6.01 -0.29
N ILE A 94 -12.74 -4.86 0.39
CA ILE A 94 -11.67 -4.25 1.21
C ILE A 94 -11.18 -5.23 2.29
N SER A 95 -12.08 -5.94 2.97
CA SER A 95 -11.67 -6.92 4.00
C SER A 95 -10.84 -8.06 3.41
N ARG A 96 -11.23 -8.56 2.23
CA ARG A 96 -10.46 -9.59 1.51
C ARG A 96 -9.13 -9.04 1.02
N SER A 97 -9.13 -7.85 0.43
CA SER A 97 -7.92 -7.16 -0.02
C SER A 97 -6.96 -6.91 1.14
N LEU A 98 -7.42 -6.44 2.30
CA LEU A 98 -6.58 -6.25 3.48
C LEU A 98 -6.05 -7.56 4.06
N LEU A 99 -6.84 -8.64 4.00
CA LEU A 99 -6.41 -9.98 4.41
C LEU A 99 -5.34 -10.50 3.45
N ASP A 100 -5.56 -10.40 2.15
CA ASP A 100 -4.60 -10.76 1.10
C ASP A 100 -3.30 -9.94 1.25
N THR A 101 -3.39 -8.62 1.48
CA THR A 101 -2.25 -7.75 1.78
C THR A 101 -1.47 -8.26 2.99
N THR A 102 -2.17 -8.54 4.09
CA THR A 102 -1.52 -8.96 5.34
C THR A 102 -0.84 -10.31 5.18
N VAL A 103 -1.48 -11.24 4.47
CA VAL A 103 -0.92 -12.56 4.15
C VAL A 103 0.30 -12.43 3.25
N ARG A 104 0.21 -11.64 2.17
CA ARG A 104 1.33 -11.42 1.25
C ARG A 104 2.54 -10.79 1.94
N LEU A 105 2.34 -9.69 2.68
CA LEU A 105 3.42 -9.04 3.41
C LEU A 105 4.03 -9.94 4.50
N ARG A 106 3.24 -10.82 5.12
CA ARG A 106 3.76 -11.80 6.08
C ARG A 106 4.55 -12.92 5.40
N LEU A 107 4.14 -13.32 4.19
CA LEU A 107 4.85 -14.34 3.42
C LEU A 107 6.13 -13.78 2.78
N ASP A 108 6.15 -12.52 2.37
CA ASP A 108 7.36 -11.81 1.92
C ASP A 108 8.41 -11.68 3.04
N GLU A 109 7.99 -11.59 4.30
CA GLU A 109 8.92 -11.65 5.44
C GLU A 109 9.56 -13.03 5.63
N LEU A 110 8.97 -14.10 5.06
CA LEU A 110 9.37 -15.49 5.29
C LEU A 110 10.03 -16.12 4.07
N TRP A 111 9.73 -15.65 2.86
CA TRP A 111 10.23 -16.20 1.60
C TRP A 111 10.43 -15.10 0.54
N ASP A 112 11.48 -15.21 -0.27
CA ASP A 112 11.66 -14.42 -1.50
C ASP A 112 10.70 -14.94 -2.60
N LEU A 113 9.45 -14.49 -2.57
CA LEU A 113 8.40 -14.96 -3.48
C LEU A 113 8.17 -14.00 -4.64
N VAL A 114 7.97 -14.57 -5.83
CA VAL A 114 7.39 -13.86 -6.98
C VAL A 114 5.89 -14.13 -7.01
N TRP A 115 5.08 -13.10 -6.74
CA TRP A 115 3.63 -13.22 -6.74
C TRP A 115 3.07 -13.27 -8.17
N LEU A 116 2.65 -14.45 -8.60
CA LEU A 116 1.86 -14.61 -9.82
C LEU A 116 0.38 -14.38 -9.50
N GLU A 117 -0.27 -13.42 -10.16
CA GLU A 117 -1.72 -13.27 -10.03
C GLU A 117 -2.43 -14.50 -10.61
N GLN A 118 -3.38 -15.07 -9.85
CA GLN A 118 -4.33 -16.01 -10.42
C GLN A 118 -5.21 -15.26 -11.42
N ARG A 119 -4.92 -15.43 -12.72
CA ARG A 119 -5.89 -15.12 -13.77
C ARG A 119 -7.08 -16.04 -13.54
N SER A 120 -8.25 -15.44 -13.25
CA SER A 120 -9.51 -16.15 -13.35
C SER A 120 -9.63 -16.59 -14.81
N TYR A 121 -9.42 -17.89 -15.07
CA TYR A 121 -9.79 -18.47 -16.36
C TYR A 121 -11.32 -18.36 -16.52
N PRO A 122 -11.80 -18.07 -17.73
CA PRO A 122 -13.23 -17.96 -18.03
C PRO A 122 -13.98 -19.27 -17.77
#